data_AF-A0A9C7QBL9-F1
#
_entry.id   AF-A0A9C7QBL9-F1
#
_cell.length_a   1.000
_cell.length_b   1.000
_cell.length_c   1.000
_cell.angle_alpha   90.00
_cell.angle_beta   90.00
_cell.angle_gamma   90.00
#
_symmetry.space_group_name_H-M   'P 1'
#
loop_
_entity.id
_entity.type
_entity.pdbx_description
1 polymer ?
#
loop_
_entity_poly.entity_id
_entity_poly.type
_entity_poly.pdbx_seq_one_letter_code
_entity_poly.pdbx_strand_id
1 'polypeptide(L)'
;MNSNKFKGVIIYLVIIFLLIFGLVSVLNMASGASRSVTSYSSVMAEFDSLNVSEFQLDLGSGSLTYRLKGEDGSKAAHSYTVPNVSIFINDINSGYTEEGKVANYRQRYNEANPDSPLKEDYIPISDNTFLTSVLPYLLLVGVMIIFTVIVMRQSTGGGKMSSFSKANVRQHTGKKVTFDDVAGADEEKQELEEIVDFLKNPNKYREIGARIPKGVLLVGPPGTGKTLLAKAVAGEA
;
A
#
# COMPACT_ATOMS: atom_id res chain seq x y z
N MET A 1 4.89 -4.48 -24.21
CA MET A 1 5.63 -4.44 -22.92
C MET A 1 6.11 -5.85 -22.62
N ASN A 2 7.40 -6.06 -22.37
CA ASN A 2 8.00 -7.41 -22.29
C ASN A 2 7.39 -8.20 -21.10
N SER A 3 6.57 -9.21 -21.41
CA SER A 3 5.72 -9.94 -20.44
C SER A 3 6.52 -10.61 -19.32
N ASN A 4 7.79 -10.94 -19.59
CA ASN A 4 8.69 -11.55 -18.62
C ASN A 4 9.12 -10.59 -17.50
N LYS A 5 9.23 -9.29 -17.79
CA LYS A 5 9.54 -8.28 -16.76
C LYS A 5 8.32 -7.99 -15.87
N PHE A 6 7.12 -8.03 -16.44
CA PHE A 6 5.87 -7.82 -15.70
C PHE A 6 5.56 -8.97 -14.74
N LYS A 7 5.81 -10.23 -15.16
CA LYS A 7 5.71 -11.41 -14.28
C LYS A 7 6.65 -11.35 -13.08
N GLY A 8 7.89 -10.88 -13.28
CA GLY A 8 8.84 -10.68 -12.19
C GLY A 8 8.35 -9.68 -11.15
N VAL A 9 7.83 -8.53 -11.58
CA VAL A 9 7.29 -7.50 -10.67
C VAL A 9 6.08 -8.01 -9.89
N ILE A 10 5.18 -8.76 -10.53
CA ILE A 10 4.02 -9.36 -9.84
C ILE A 10 4.46 -10.31 -8.74
N ILE A 11 5.47 -11.14 -8.98
CA ILE A 11 5.98 -12.10 -7.97
C ILE A 11 6.53 -11.35 -6.75
N TYR A 12 7.30 -10.27 -6.93
CA TYR A 12 7.78 -9.48 -5.80
C TYR A 12 6.65 -8.79 -5.03
N LEU A 13 5.61 -8.29 -5.72
CA LEU A 13 4.44 -7.68 -5.06
C LEU A 13 3.65 -8.72 -4.24
N VAL A 14 3.51 -9.93 -4.75
CA VAL A 14 2.84 -11.04 -4.02
C VAL A 14 3.63 -11.45 -2.79
N ILE A 15 4.97 -11.52 -2.88
CA ILE A 15 5.83 -11.84 -1.74
C ILE A 15 5.74 -10.76 -0.66
N ILE A 16 5.78 -9.48 -1.03
CA ILE A 16 5.63 -8.36 -0.09
C ILE A 16 4.25 -8.40 0.57
N PHE A 17 3.19 -8.65 -0.21
CA PHE A 17 1.84 -8.79 0.32
C PHE A 17 1.73 -9.94 1.32
N LEU A 18 2.30 -11.11 1.02
CA LEU A 18 2.33 -12.25 1.94
C LEU A 18 3.13 -11.96 3.22
N LEU A 19 4.23 -11.22 3.11
CA LEU A 19 5.04 -10.82 4.27
C LEU A 19 4.27 -9.85 5.18
N ILE A 20 3.60 -8.86 4.59
CA ILE A 20 2.75 -7.92 5.32
C ILE A 20 1.55 -8.63 5.94
N PHE A 21 0.88 -9.50 5.19
CA PHE A 21 -0.25 -10.28 5.67
C PHE A 21 0.15 -11.21 6.83
N GLY A 22 1.30 -11.89 6.70
CA GLY A 22 1.87 -12.71 7.77
C GLY A 22 2.18 -11.89 9.03
N LEU A 23 2.82 -10.73 8.87
CA LEU A 23 3.14 -9.84 9.98
C LEU A 23 1.86 -9.31 10.67
N VAL A 24 0.86 -8.89 9.89
CA VAL A 24 -0.43 -8.39 10.39
C VAL A 24 -1.21 -9.51 11.08
N SER A 25 -1.18 -10.73 10.55
CA SER A 25 -1.84 -11.89 11.18
C SER A 25 -1.19 -12.25 12.51
N VAL A 26 0.16 -12.24 12.58
CA VAL A 26 0.90 -12.48 13.83
C VAL A 26 0.65 -11.38 14.86
N LEU A 27 0.60 -10.10 14.44
CA LEU A 27 0.26 -8.98 15.33
C LEU A 27 -1.18 -9.06 15.84
N ASN A 28 -2.14 -9.42 15.00
CA ASN A 28 -3.54 -9.62 15.42
C ASN A 28 -3.68 -10.84 16.34
N MET A 29 -2.92 -11.91 16.10
CA MET A 29 -2.93 -13.08 16.97
C MET A 29 -2.29 -12.81 18.33
N ALA A 30 -1.25 -11.96 18.39
CA ALA A 30 -0.69 -11.46 19.65
C ALA A 30 -1.65 -10.55 20.43
N SER A 31 -2.66 -9.97 19.76
CA SER A 31 -3.69 -9.12 20.35
C SER A 31 -4.91 -9.91 20.86
N GLY A 32 -4.96 -11.23 20.60
CA GLY A 32 -6.08 -12.11 20.89
C GLY A 32 -6.17 -12.61 22.34
N ALA A 33 -5.77 -11.81 23.34
CA ALA A 33 -6.09 -12.12 24.72
C ALA A 33 -7.61 -12.02 24.89
N SER A 34 -8.23 -13.17 25.13
CA SER A 34 -9.69 -13.35 25.26
C SER A 34 -10.27 -12.32 26.23
N ARG A 35 -11.10 -11.40 25.74
CA ARG A 35 -11.90 -10.51 26.58
C ARG A 35 -13.00 -11.34 27.22
N SER A 36 -12.75 -11.95 28.37
CA SER A 36 -13.82 -12.42 29.25
C SER A 36 -14.66 -11.21 29.64
N VAL A 37 -15.91 -11.18 29.19
CA VAL A 37 -16.91 -10.17 29.56
C VAL A 37 -17.38 -10.49 30.99
N THR A 38 -16.50 -10.36 31.97
CA THR A 38 -16.90 -10.28 33.38
C THR A 38 -17.27 -8.82 33.68
N SER A 39 -18.33 -8.61 34.47
CA SER A 39 -18.72 -7.26 34.89
C SER A 39 -17.73 -6.75 35.94
N TYR A 40 -17.46 -5.45 35.98
CA TYR A 40 -16.65 -4.84 37.04
C TYR A 40 -17.17 -5.23 38.43
N SER A 41 -18.50 -5.20 38.60
CA SER A 41 -19.16 -5.58 39.85
C SER A 41 -18.92 -7.03 40.27
N SER A 42 -18.87 -7.98 39.33
CA SER A 42 -18.58 -9.38 39.66
C SER A 42 -17.13 -9.57 40.11
N VAL A 43 -16.20 -8.83 39.53
CA VAL A 43 -14.80 -8.85 39.97
C VAL A 43 -14.72 -8.24 41.37
N MET A 44 -15.31 -7.06 41.58
CA MET A 44 -15.34 -6.41 42.90
C MET A 44 -15.97 -7.28 43.99
N ALA A 45 -17.03 -8.04 43.69
CA ALA A 45 -17.63 -8.96 44.66
C ALA A 45 -16.64 -10.03 45.18
N GLU A 46 -15.72 -10.51 44.33
CA GLU A 46 -14.67 -11.46 44.75
C GLU A 46 -13.60 -10.79 45.62
N PHE A 47 -13.29 -9.51 45.36
CA PHE A 47 -12.42 -8.72 46.23
C PHE A 47 -13.12 -8.42 47.56
N ASP A 48 -14.38 -7.96 47.55
CA ASP A 48 -15.12 -7.63 48.76
C ASP A 48 -15.30 -8.83 49.71
N SER A 49 -15.46 -10.04 49.13
CA SER A 49 -15.58 -11.30 49.88
C SER A 49 -14.23 -11.90 50.33
N LEU A 50 -13.10 -11.22 50.07
CA LEU A 50 -11.75 -11.72 50.36
C LEU A 50 -11.45 -13.07 49.68
N ASN A 51 -12.01 -13.35 48.51
CA ASN A 51 -11.80 -14.60 47.79
C ASN A 51 -10.55 -14.61 46.90
N VAL A 52 -9.96 -13.45 46.61
CA VAL A 52 -8.78 -13.32 45.74
C VAL A 52 -7.50 -13.58 46.53
N SER A 53 -6.78 -14.65 46.18
CA SER A 53 -5.56 -15.09 46.88
C SER A 53 -4.28 -14.60 46.22
N GLU A 54 -4.33 -14.32 44.93
CA GLU A 54 -3.22 -13.80 44.14
C GLU A 54 -3.78 -12.86 43.07
N PHE A 55 -3.19 -11.68 42.92
CA PHE A 55 -3.50 -10.81 41.79
C PHE A 55 -2.29 -10.06 41.27
N GLN A 56 -2.28 -9.85 39.96
CA GLN A 56 -1.30 -9.08 39.23
C GLN A 56 -2.02 -8.02 38.41
N LEU A 57 -1.64 -6.76 38.59
CA LEU A 57 -2.24 -5.63 37.88
C LEU A 57 -1.20 -4.91 37.02
N ASP A 58 -1.48 -4.83 35.72
CA ASP A 58 -0.70 -4.03 34.78
C ASP A 58 -1.16 -2.57 34.82
N LEU A 59 -0.27 -1.70 35.32
CA LEU A 59 -0.54 -0.28 35.49
C LEU A 59 -0.62 0.47 34.15
N GLY A 60 -0.08 -0.09 33.07
CA GLY A 60 -0.11 0.50 31.72
C GLY A 60 -1.32 0.05 30.91
N SER A 61 -1.62 -1.25 30.89
CA SER A 61 -2.73 -1.80 30.09
C SER A 61 -4.06 -1.90 30.83
N GLY A 62 -4.06 -1.82 32.16
CA GLY A 62 -5.23 -2.12 32.98
C GLY A 62 -5.60 -3.59 33.02
N SER A 63 -4.71 -4.48 32.59
CA SER A 63 -4.93 -5.93 32.68
C SER A 63 -4.75 -6.41 34.12
N LEU A 64 -5.85 -6.87 34.72
CA LEU A 64 -5.89 -7.56 36.01
C LEU A 64 -5.93 -9.06 35.77
N THR A 65 -4.95 -9.77 36.33
CA THR A 65 -4.94 -11.23 36.38
C THR A 65 -5.06 -11.66 37.82
N TYR A 66 -6.03 -12.51 38.17
CA TYR A 66 -6.23 -12.91 39.56
C TYR A 66 -6.62 -14.39 39.70
N ARG A 67 -6.40 -14.93 40.89
CA ARG A 67 -6.73 -16.31 41.27
C ARG A 67 -7.58 -16.31 42.53
N LEU A 68 -8.52 -17.23 42.59
CA LEU A 68 -9.38 -17.40 43.75
C LEU A 68 -8.76 -18.39 44.75
N LYS A 69 -9.19 -18.31 46.01
CA LYS A 69 -8.85 -19.28 47.05
C LYS A 69 -9.18 -20.70 46.58
N GLY A 70 -8.23 -21.62 46.76
CA GLY A 70 -8.38 -23.03 46.36
C GLY A 70 -8.16 -23.33 44.88
N GLU A 71 -7.85 -22.33 44.05
CA GLU A 71 -7.35 -22.56 42.70
C GLU A 71 -5.84 -22.79 42.72
N ASP A 72 -5.44 -24.04 42.50
CA ASP A 72 -4.04 -24.42 42.38
C ASP A 72 -3.36 -23.69 41.20
N GLY A 73 -2.03 -23.52 41.26
CA GLY A 73 -1.25 -22.83 40.22
C GLY A 73 -1.38 -23.42 38.81
N SER A 74 -1.93 -24.64 38.70
CA SER A 74 -2.23 -25.36 37.46
C SER A 74 -3.49 -24.89 36.74
N LYS A 75 -4.43 -24.19 37.40
CA LYS A 75 -5.62 -23.61 36.74
C LYS A 75 -5.25 -22.30 36.03
N ALA A 76 -5.92 -21.99 34.92
CA ALA A 76 -5.75 -20.71 34.25
C ALA A 76 -6.25 -19.57 35.17
N ALA A 77 -5.45 -18.52 35.32
CA ALA A 77 -5.85 -17.36 36.11
C ALA A 77 -6.98 -16.59 35.39
N HIS A 78 -7.86 -15.96 36.17
CA HIS A 78 -8.92 -15.11 35.63
C HIS A 78 -8.29 -13.82 35.11
N SER A 79 -8.68 -13.40 33.90
CA SER A 79 -8.19 -12.17 33.29
C SER A 79 -9.34 -11.19 33.08
N TYR A 80 -9.12 -9.94 33.46
CA TYR A 80 -10.08 -8.86 33.33
C TYR A 80 -9.36 -7.55 33.02
N THR A 81 -9.93 -6.71 32.16
CA THR A 81 -9.39 -5.36 31.90
C THR A 81 -10.16 -4.37 32.74
N VAL A 82 -9.50 -3.77 33.74
CA VAL A 82 -10.12 -2.75 34.58
C VAL A 82 -10.35 -1.47 33.78
N PRO A 83 -11.52 -0.81 33.91
CA PRO A 83 -11.82 0.43 33.18
C PRO A 83 -10.85 1.57 33.53
N ASN A 84 -10.42 1.64 34.79
CA ASN A 84 -9.47 2.62 35.27
C ASN A 84 -8.68 2.03 36.44
N VAL A 85 -7.36 1.95 36.29
CA VAL A 85 -6.44 1.40 37.30
C VAL A 85 -6.48 2.17 38.61
N SER A 86 -6.52 3.51 38.55
CA SER A 86 -6.53 4.35 39.75
C SER A 86 -7.83 4.18 40.55
N ILE A 87 -8.98 4.09 39.88
CA ILE A 87 -10.27 3.85 40.54
C ILE A 87 -10.26 2.46 41.18
N PHE A 88 -9.82 1.43 40.44
CA PHE A 88 -9.74 0.06 40.97
C PHE A 88 -8.84 -0.04 42.20
N ILE A 89 -7.63 0.54 42.16
CA ILE A 89 -6.70 0.55 43.31
C ILE A 89 -7.32 1.28 44.50
N ASN A 90 -8.02 2.40 44.27
CA ASN A 90 -8.70 3.12 45.34
C ASN A 90 -9.82 2.29 45.95
N ASP A 91 -10.65 1.64 45.12
CA ASP A 91 -11.78 0.82 45.57
C ASP A 91 -11.29 -0.33 46.46
N ILE A 92 -10.29 -1.11 46.01
CA ILE A 92 -9.73 -2.22 46.81
C ILE A 92 -9.03 -1.72 48.09
N ASN A 93 -8.52 -0.49 48.10
CA ASN A 93 -7.84 0.08 49.26
C ASN A 93 -8.76 0.83 50.23
N SER A 94 -10.04 1.04 49.87
CA SER A 94 -11.00 1.87 50.63
C SER A 94 -11.75 1.13 51.75
N GLY A 95 -11.13 0.13 52.37
CA GLY A 95 -11.75 -0.73 53.39
C GLY A 95 -11.45 -0.33 54.84
N TYR A 96 -12.10 -1.04 55.77
CA TYR A 96 -11.82 -0.99 57.20
C TYR A 96 -11.49 -2.40 57.72
N THR A 97 -10.59 -2.52 58.71
CA THR A 97 -10.40 -3.77 59.47
C THR A 97 -11.55 -4.02 60.44
N GLU A 98 -11.59 -5.21 61.05
CA GLU A 98 -12.53 -5.51 62.13
C GLU A 98 -12.39 -4.56 63.33
N GLU A 99 -11.21 -3.97 63.51
CA GLU A 99 -10.93 -2.93 64.51
C GLU A 99 -11.39 -1.51 64.11
N GLY A 100 -12.04 -1.35 62.95
CA GLY A 100 -12.53 -0.06 62.47
C GLY A 100 -11.45 0.89 61.95
N LYS A 101 -10.22 0.42 61.73
CA LYS A 101 -9.13 1.21 61.13
C LYS A 101 -9.19 1.13 59.61
N VAL A 102 -8.89 2.23 58.93
CA VAL A 102 -8.74 2.23 57.46
C VAL A 102 -7.64 1.26 57.08
N ALA A 103 -7.96 0.28 56.23
CA ALA A 103 -7.03 -0.76 55.83
C ALA A 103 -7.25 -1.18 54.38
N ASN A 104 -6.13 -1.41 53.71
CA ASN A 104 -6.14 -1.86 52.33
C ASN A 104 -6.55 -3.34 52.22
N TYR A 105 -6.89 -3.77 51.00
CA TYR A 105 -7.28 -5.15 50.73
C TYR A 105 -6.27 -6.16 51.27
N ARG A 106 -4.97 -5.90 51.05
CA ARG A 106 -3.88 -6.77 51.52
C ARG A 106 -3.88 -6.97 53.03
N GLN A 107 -4.07 -5.91 53.79
CA GLN A 107 -4.13 -5.98 55.26
C GLN A 107 -5.35 -6.79 55.72
N ARG A 108 -6.53 -6.49 55.20
CA ARG A 108 -7.79 -7.19 55.52
C ARG A 108 -7.71 -8.68 55.15
N TYR A 109 -7.12 -8.99 54.01
CA TYR A 109 -6.93 -10.37 53.55
C TYR A 109 -5.95 -11.14 54.44
N ASN A 110 -4.78 -10.56 54.74
CA ASN A 110 -3.74 -11.21 55.55
C ASN A 110 -4.18 -11.41 57.00
N GLU A 111 -4.97 -10.49 57.56
CA GLU A 111 -5.58 -10.63 58.88
C GLU A 111 -6.56 -11.81 58.93
N ALA A 112 -7.40 -11.96 57.89
CA ALA A 112 -8.32 -13.08 57.77
C ALA A 112 -7.64 -14.42 57.38
N ASN A 113 -6.40 -14.38 56.86
CA ASN A 113 -5.69 -15.56 56.33
C ASN A 113 -4.20 -15.53 56.75
N PRO A 114 -3.89 -15.70 58.05
CA PRO A 114 -2.52 -15.56 58.57
C PRO A 114 -1.54 -16.60 58.01
N ASP A 115 -2.03 -17.80 57.68
CA ASP A 115 -1.20 -18.92 57.18
C ASP A 115 -0.91 -18.83 55.66
N SER A 116 -1.56 -17.92 54.93
CA SER A 116 -1.43 -17.80 53.48
C SER A 116 -1.59 -16.34 53.05
N PRO A 117 -0.51 -15.54 53.13
CA PRO A 117 -0.56 -14.12 52.79
C PRO A 117 -0.84 -13.91 51.30
N LEU A 118 -1.54 -12.83 51.00
CA LEU A 118 -1.86 -12.37 49.66
C LEU A 118 -0.58 -12.16 48.82
N LYS A 119 -0.59 -12.69 47.60
CA LYS A 119 0.41 -12.36 46.58
C LYS A 119 -0.12 -11.24 45.69
N GLU A 120 0.56 -10.12 45.70
CA GLU A 120 0.17 -8.90 44.99
C GLU A 120 1.38 -8.40 44.19
N ASP A 121 1.22 -8.30 42.87
CA ASP A 121 2.26 -7.80 41.96
C ASP A 121 1.73 -6.69 41.05
N TYR A 122 2.49 -5.61 40.91
CA TYR A 122 2.20 -4.52 39.99
C TYR A 122 3.19 -4.52 38.83
N ILE A 123 2.70 -4.65 37.59
CA ILE A 123 3.55 -4.51 36.41
C ILE A 123 3.65 -3.01 36.10
N PRO A 124 4.86 -2.44 36.06
CA PRO A 124 5.04 -1.02 35.77
C PRO A 124 4.62 -0.71 34.33
N ILE A 125 4.23 0.54 34.11
CA ILE A 125 3.92 1.05 32.77
C ILE A 125 5.16 0.84 31.89
N SER A 126 5.02 -0.01 30.88
CA SER A 126 6.10 -0.31 29.94
C SER A 126 6.01 0.65 28.75
N ASP A 127 6.88 1.66 28.70
CA ASP A 127 6.92 2.68 27.65
C ASP A 127 7.41 2.18 26.28
N ASN A 128 7.53 0.85 26.12
CA ASN A 128 7.89 0.22 24.86
C ASN A 128 6.85 0.45 23.75
N THR A 129 5.70 1.06 24.06
CA THR A 129 4.69 1.54 23.11
C THR A 129 5.31 2.33 21.97
N PHE A 130 6.35 3.15 22.22
CA PHE A 130 7.00 3.87 21.11
C PHE A 130 7.64 2.89 20.13
N LEU A 131 8.47 1.96 20.59
CA LEU A 131 9.21 1.07 19.72
C LEU A 131 8.26 0.05 19.06
N THR A 132 7.31 -0.54 19.78
CA THR A 132 6.32 -1.48 19.23
C THR A 132 5.32 -0.83 18.27
N SER A 133 4.93 0.43 18.51
CA SER A 133 4.02 1.15 17.60
C SER A 133 4.74 1.72 16.39
N VAL A 134 5.98 2.20 16.54
CA VAL A 134 6.73 2.90 15.48
C VAL A 134 7.48 1.93 14.57
N LEU A 135 7.93 0.78 15.08
CA LEU A 135 8.69 -0.21 14.31
C LEU A 135 7.95 -0.71 13.05
N PRO A 136 6.64 -1.04 13.08
CA PRO A 136 5.91 -1.43 11.87
C PRO A 136 5.86 -0.31 10.82
N TYR A 137 5.68 0.95 11.25
CA TYR A 137 5.68 2.10 10.34
C TYR A 137 7.06 2.37 9.76
N LEU A 138 8.13 2.28 10.56
CA LEU A 138 9.50 2.43 10.07
C LEU A 138 9.88 1.33 9.08
N LEU A 139 9.45 0.10 9.31
CA LEU A 139 9.63 -1.01 8.37
C LEU A 139 8.89 -0.73 7.07
N LEU A 140 7.62 -0.31 7.13
CA LEU A 140 6.82 0.06 5.96
C LEU A 140 7.48 1.20 5.16
N VAL A 141 7.92 2.27 5.83
CA VAL A 141 8.63 3.40 5.21
C VAL A 141 9.94 2.94 4.59
N GLY A 142 10.70 2.08 5.27
CA GLY A 142 11.93 1.50 4.73
C GLY A 142 11.68 0.69 3.46
N VAL A 143 10.63 -0.14 3.43
CA VAL A 143 10.21 -0.89 2.24
C VAL A 143 9.76 0.06 1.13
N MET A 144 9.02 1.12 1.45
CA MET A 144 8.59 2.13 0.48
C MET A 144 9.76 2.91 -0.11
N ILE A 145 10.77 3.26 0.70
CA ILE A 145 11.99 3.91 0.22
C ILE A 145 12.77 2.95 -0.68
N ILE A 146 12.98 1.70 -0.27
CA ILE A 146 13.67 0.69 -1.08
C ILE A 146 12.92 0.46 -2.40
N PHE A 147 11.60 0.32 -2.35
CA PHE A 147 10.76 0.16 -3.53
C PHE A 147 10.86 1.39 -4.45
N THR A 148 10.80 2.60 -3.90
CA THR A 148 10.95 3.85 -4.66
C THR A 148 12.34 3.96 -5.28
N VAL A 149 13.40 3.57 -4.56
CA VAL A 149 14.77 3.55 -5.08
C VAL A 149 14.94 2.49 -6.17
N ILE A 150 14.33 1.31 -6.04
CA ILE A 150 14.36 0.27 -7.08
C ILE A 150 13.58 0.70 -8.32
N VAL A 151 12.38 1.27 -8.14
CA VAL A 151 11.55 1.78 -9.23
C VAL A 151 12.20 2.98 -9.90
N MET A 152 12.80 3.91 -9.15
CA MET A 152 13.59 5.00 -9.72
C MET A 152 14.83 4.45 -10.43
N ARG A 153 15.55 3.45 -9.91
CA ARG A 153 16.65 2.80 -10.66
C ARG A 153 16.17 2.13 -11.95
N GLN A 154 14.94 1.61 -12.00
CA GLN A 154 14.35 1.02 -13.20
C GLN A 154 13.68 2.06 -14.12
N SER A 155 13.30 3.23 -13.60
CA SER A 155 12.67 4.34 -14.32
C SER A 155 13.68 5.40 -14.80
N THR A 156 14.82 5.52 -14.14
CA THR A 156 16.02 6.29 -14.53
C THR A 156 16.85 5.51 -15.56
N GLY A 157 16.47 4.27 -15.86
CA GLY A 157 16.80 3.59 -17.12
C GLY A 157 15.90 4.05 -18.27
N GLY A 158 15.90 5.35 -18.57
CA GLY A 158 15.47 5.96 -19.84
C GLY A 158 14.10 5.56 -20.42
N GLY A 159 13.09 6.41 -20.20
CA GLY A 159 12.32 6.88 -21.36
C GLY A 159 10.93 6.28 -21.63
N LYS A 160 10.12 5.91 -20.62
CA LYS A 160 8.74 5.46 -20.89
C LYS A 160 7.59 6.40 -20.53
N MET A 161 7.81 7.46 -19.77
CA MET A 161 6.75 8.46 -19.53
C MET A 161 6.86 9.71 -20.43
N SER A 162 8.01 9.94 -21.07
CA SER A 162 8.23 11.08 -21.99
C SER A 162 7.84 10.80 -23.45
N SER A 163 7.42 9.58 -23.80
CA SER A 163 7.21 9.19 -25.21
C SER A 163 5.79 9.45 -25.75
N PHE A 164 4.89 10.01 -24.95
CA PHE A 164 3.52 10.31 -25.39
C PHE A 164 3.41 11.48 -26.38
N SER A 165 4.49 12.24 -26.62
CA SER A 165 4.48 13.41 -27.51
C SER A 165 5.15 13.22 -28.87
N LYS A 166 5.85 12.09 -29.12
CA LYS A 166 6.48 11.86 -30.42
C LYS A 166 5.47 11.20 -31.37
N ALA A 167 5.01 11.96 -32.36
CA ALA A 167 4.24 11.40 -33.47
C ALA A 167 5.04 10.26 -34.12
N ASN A 168 4.46 9.07 -34.19
CA ASN A 168 5.06 7.91 -34.86
C ASN A 168 4.99 8.13 -36.39
N VAL A 169 5.91 8.92 -36.92
CA VAL A 169 6.07 9.11 -38.37
C VAL A 169 6.65 7.82 -38.94
N ARG A 170 5.84 7.08 -39.69
CA ARG A 170 6.32 5.93 -40.46
C ARG A 170 7.08 6.44 -41.68
N GLN A 171 8.41 6.46 -41.60
CA GLN A 171 9.23 6.66 -42.79
C GLN A 171 9.12 5.40 -43.65
N HIS A 172 8.49 5.52 -44.82
CA HIS A 172 8.38 4.43 -45.77
C HIS A 172 9.68 4.32 -46.59
N THR A 173 10.56 3.39 -46.22
CA THR A 173 11.76 2.99 -47.00
C THR A 173 11.46 1.81 -47.96
N GLY A 174 10.21 1.68 -48.40
CA GLY A 174 9.76 0.59 -49.26
C GLY A 174 10.16 0.74 -50.72
N LYS A 175 9.78 -0.25 -51.55
CA LYS A 175 9.95 -0.25 -53.01
C LYS A 175 9.44 1.07 -53.61
N LYS A 176 10.28 1.75 -54.40
CA LYS A 176 9.88 2.93 -55.19
C LYS A 176 8.76 2.52 -56.14
N VAL A 177 7.66 3.26 -56.08
CA VAL A 177 6.53 3.17 -57.01
C VAL A 177 6.64 4.39 -57.91
N THR A 178 6.47 4.24 -59.22
CA THR A 178 6.54 5.33 -60.21
C THR A 178 5.18 5.54 -60.89
N PHE A 179 5.05 6.55 -61.75
CA PHE A 179 3.81 6.79 -62.50
C PHE A 179 3.47 5.65 -63.48
N ASP A 180 4.45 4.86 -63.88
CA ASP A 180 4.29 3.65 -64.70
C ASP A 180 3.54 2.54 -63.95
N ASP A 181 3.64 2.49 -62.62
CA ASP A 181 2.96 1.50 -61.78
C ASP A 181 1.48 1.85 -61.52
N VAL A 182 1.03 3.03 -61.97
CA VAL A 182 -0.37 3.49 -61.84
C VAL A 182 -1.08 3.24 -63.18
N ALA A 183 -2.15 2.46 -63.20
CA ALA A 183 -2.96 2.30 -64.41
C ALA A 183 -4.08 3.35 -64.49
N GLY A 184 -4.27 3.96 -65.67
CA GLY A 184 -5.26 5.02 -65.90
C GLY A 184 -4.94 6.32 -65.14
N ALA A 185 -5.95 7.17 -64.93
CA ALA A 185 -5.81 8.47 -64.27
C ALA A 185 -4.82 9.42 -64.99
N ASP A 186 -4.88 9.42 -66.34
CA ASP A 186 -3.92 10.15 -67.17
C ASP A 186 -4.01 11.67 -66.95
N GLU A 187 -5.22 12.20 -66.72
CA GLU A 187 -5.46 13.60 -66.37
C GLU A 187 -4.81 13.94 -65.01
N GLU A 188 -5.01 13.10 -63.99
CA GLU A 188 -4.46 13.33 -62.66
C GLU A 188 -2.95 13.14 -62.59
N LYS A 189 -2.38 12.24 -63.39
CA LYS A 189 -0.93 12.09 -63.51
C LYS A 189 -0.30 13.32 -64.12
N GLN A 190 -0.90 13.87 -65.18
CA GLN A 190 -0.39 15.07 -65.85
C GLN A 190 -0.35 16.27 -64.88
N GLU A 191 -1.40 16.47 -64.09
CA GLU A 191 -1.44 17.51 -63.04
C GLU A 191 -0.38 17.27 -61.95
N LEU A 192 -0.18 16.01 -61.55
CA LEU A 192 0.83 15.66 -60.55
C LEU A 192 2.27 15.70 -61.09
N GLU A 193 2.47 15.57 -62.41
CA GLU A 193 3.77 15.68 -63.06
C GLU A 193 4.32 17.10 -62.97
N GLU A 194 3.46 18.12 -63.07
CA GLU A 194 3.85 19.52 -62.81
C GLU A 194 4.33 19.71 -61.36
N ILE A 195 3.66 19.06 -60.39
CA ILE A 195 4.07 19.07 -58.98
C ILE A 195 5.42 18.36 -58.80
N VAL A 196 5.67 17.28 -59.54
CA VAL A 196 6.97 16.57 -59.52
C VAL A 196 8.08 17.43 -60.13
N ASP A 197 7.87 18.08 -61.29
CA ASP A 197 8.88 18.99 -61.86
C ASP A 197 9.17 20.16 -60.92
N PHE A 198 8.13 20.65 -60.24
CA PHE A 198 8.28 21.64 -59.18
C PHE A 198 9.17 21.14 -58.02
N LEU A 199 8.95 19.91 -57.54
CA LEU A 199 9.76 19.32 -56.46
C LEU A 199 11.21 19.06 -56.87
N LYS A 200 11.46 18.69 -58.13
CA LYS A 200 12.80 18.46 -58.68
C LYS A 200 13.56 19.77 -58.93
N ASN A 201 12.88 20.79 -59.44
CA ASN A 201 13.48 22.04 -59.92
C ASN A 201 12.85 23.30 -59.26
N PRO A 202 12.85 23.43 -57.92
CA PRO A 202 12.13 24.51 -57.24
C PRO A 202 12.66 25.91 -57.55
N ASN A 203 13.93 26.03 -57.96
CA ASN A 203 14.56 27.32 -58.27
C ASN A 203 13.99 27.96 -59.54
N LYS A 204 13.75 27.16 -60.59
CA LYS A 204 13.18 27.59 -61.88
C LYS A 204 11.83 28.29 -61.67
N TYR A 205 11.00 27.77 -60.78
CA TYR A 205 9.68 28.31 -60.46
C TYR A 205 9.74 29.52 -59.52
N ARG A 206 10.72 29.57 -58.62
CA ARG A 206 10.95 30.73 -57.73
C ARG A 206 11.43 31.97 -58.49
N GLU A 207 12.26 31.79 -59.51
CA GLU A 207 12.80 32.90 -60.33
C GLU A 207 11.71 33.63 -61.13
N ILE A 208 10.71 32.90 -61.60
CA ILE A 208 9.54 33.46 -62.31
C ILE A 208 8.43 33.95 -61.35
N GLY A 209 8.66 33.88 -60.03
CA GLY A 209 7.70 34.30 -59.01
C GLY A 209 6.47 33.39 -58.86
N ALA A 210 6.53 32.15 -59.35
CA ALA A 210 5.41 31.22 -59.26
C ALA A 210 5.16 30.77 -57.80
N ARG A 211 3.87 30.69 -57.42
CA ARG A 211 3.47 30.30 -56.07
C ARG A 211 3.46 28.78 -55.92
N ILE A 212 4.25 28.29 -54.98
CA ILE A 212 4.39 26.87 -54.67
C ILE A 212 3.14 26.33 -53.96
N PRO A 213 2.49 25.27 -54.47
CA PRO A 213 1.42 24.59 -53.74
C PRO A 213 1.98 23.91 -52.48
N LYS A 214 1.33 24.12 -51.33
CA LYS A 214 1.80 23.60 -50.03
C LYS A 214 1.29 22.20 -49.70
N GLY A 215 0.34 21.69 -50.48
CA GLY A 215 -0.26 20.38 -50.30
C GLY A 215 -1.36 20.15 -51.33
N VAL A 216 -1.55 18.90 -51.70
CA VAL A 216 -2.57 18.44 -52.64
C VAL A 216 -3.49 17.47 -51.91
N LEU A 217 -4.80 17.63 -52.06
CA LEU A 217 -5.80 16.74 -51.49
C LEU A 217 -6.44 15.92 -52.61
N LEU A 218 -6.17 14.62 -52.63
CA LEU A 218 -6.80 13.69 -53.59
C LEU A 218 -8.15 13.21 -53.02
N VAL A 219 -9.25 13.48 -53.72
CA VAL A 219 -10.62 13.12 -53.31
C VAL A 219 -11.22 12.10 -54.27
N GLY A 220 -11.93 11.10 -53.73
CA GLY A 220 -12.67 10.13 -54.55
C GLY A 220 -13.09 8.88 -53.75
N PRO A 221 -13.91 7.99 -54.34
CA PRO A 221 -14.34 6.73 -53.71
C PRO A 221 -13.18 5.84 -53.22
N PRO A 222 -13.38 4.96 -52.22
CA PRO A 222 -12.32 4.04 -51.79
C PRO A 222 -11.88 3.13 -52.95
N GLY A 223 -10.58 2.84 -53.04
CA GLY A 223 -10.02 1.95 -54.07
C GLY A 223 -9.55 2.62 -55.38
N THR A 224 -9.75 3.93 -55.56
CA THR A 224 -9.36 4.65 -56.80
C THR A 224 -7.88 5.04 -56.90
N GLY A 225 -6.98 4.29 -56.28
CA GLY A 225 -5.53 4.52 -56.46
C GLY A 225 -4.92 5.76 -55.79
N LYS A 226 -5.66 6.58 -55.03
CA LYS A 226 -5.13 7.80 -54.36
C LYS A 226 -3.82 7.60 -53.58
N THR A 227 -3.75 6.56 -52.75
CA THR A 227 -2.53 6.22 -51.99
C THR A 227 -1.40 5.74 -52.89
N LEU A 228 -1.74 5.16 -54.04
CA LEU A 228 -0.77 4.67 -55.04
C LEU A 228 -0.19 5.84 -55.83
N LEU A 229 -1.02 6.79 -56.26
CA LEU A 229 -0.60 8.07 -56.85
C LEU A 229 0.31 8.87 -55.92
N ALA A 230 -0.05 8.99 -54.63
CA ALA A 230 0.80 9.69 -53.65
C ALA A 230 2.18 9.02 -53.47
N LYS A 231 2.25 7.69 -53.57
CA LYS A 231 3.51 6.95 -53.56
C LYS A 231 4.30 7.12 -54.86
N ALA A 232 3.62 7.17 -56.00
CA ALA A 232 4.22 7.41 -57.31
C ALA A 232 4.89 8.79 -57.36
N VAL A 233 4.20 9.85 -56.94
CA VAL A 233 4.77 11.21 -56.83
C VAL A 233 6.04 11.23 -55.98
N ALA A 234 6.04 10.53 -54.84
CA ALA A 234 7.20 10.44 -53.96
C ALA A 234 8.34 9.56 -54.49
N GLY A 235 8.06 8.66 -55.42
CA GLY A 235 9.06 7.83 -56.10
C GLY A 235 9.65 8.49 -57.35
N GLU A 236 8.88 9.39 -57.97
CA GLU A 236 9.29 10.19 -59.14
C GLU A 236 10.18 11.36 -58.76
N ALA A 237 9.91 12.03 -57.63
CA ALA A 237 10.70 13.15 -57.10
C ALA A 237 12.07 12.69 -56.54
#